data_AF-A0A536BTZ9-F1
#
_entry.id   AF-A0A536BTZ9-F1
#
_cell.length_a   1.000
_cell.length_b   1.000
_cell.length_c   1.000
_cell.angle_alpha   90.00
_cell.angle_beta   90.00
_cell.angle_gamma   90.00
#
_symmetry.space_group_name_H-M   'P 1'
#
loop_
_entity.id
_entity.type
_entity.pdbx_description
1 polymer ?
#
loop_
_entity_poly.entity_id
_entity_poly.type
_entity_poly.pdbx_seq_one_letter_code
_entity_poly.pdbx_strand_id
1 'polypeptide(L)'
;MTIGRGLAPPAARGLAVTLLTILVLATVGCSQAPTATPTPTGITGSLPPPATGTSAPSPSPSPSGGSPGPSASPASTGPSAIRIDPSLLAILPTAVGGATLIESPETEGPSAADRALAVSVDRLVTAFASSPDGSDFALAWVVALKTGAFSDRFYADWRETFNQGACSQAGGVTGSAESTIGGRAVFIGRCAGGLLTYHAYLPGANFIVSVSSLGPKRFGDQVIQGLRGT
;
A
#
# COMPACT_ATOMS: atom_id res chain seq x y z
N MET A 1 36.88 -36.11 27.60
CA MET A 1 38.30 -36.53 27.63
C MET A 1 38.35 -38.03 27.90
N THR A 2 38.95 -38.95 27.17
CA THR A 2 39.77 -38.94 25.94
C THR A 2 39.92 -40.42 25.52
N ILE A 3 39.58 -40.71 24.24
CA ILE A 3 40.17 -41.69 23.30
C ILE A 3 40.04 -43.22 23.55
N GLY A 4 39.51 -43.92 22.52
CA GLY A 4 40.28 -45.01 21.91
C GLY A 4 39.53 -46.27 21.45
N ARG A 5 38.96 -46.28 20.23
CA ARG A 5 38.70 -47.46 19.37
C ARG A 5 38.53 -46.94 17.93
N GLY A 6 39.11 -47.45 16.84
CA GLY A 6 40.02 -48.54 16.50
C GLY A 6 40.21 -48.49 14.96
N LEU A 7 41.38 -48.88 14.44
CA LEU A 7 41.75 -48.85 13.01
C LEU A 7 41.22 -50.08 12.20
N ALA A 8 40.58 -49.81 11.03
CA ALA A 8 40.76 -50.32 9.62
C ALA A 8 40.94 -51.85 9.27
N PRO A 9 40.92 -52.32 7.98
CA PRO A 9 40.22 -52.00 6.69
C PRO A 9 39.74 -53.32 5.92
N PRO A 10 39.81 -53.56 4.57
CA PRO A 10 39.39 -52.87 3.31
C PRO A 10 38.50 -53.73 2.32
N ALA A 11 38.15 -53.14 1.14
CA ALA A 11 37.75 -53.74 -0.16
C ALA A 11 36.26 -54.16 -0.33
N ALA A 12 35.57 -53.98 -1.47
CA ALA A 12 36.03 -54.01 -2.87
C ALA A 12 35.14 -53.24 -3.86
N ARG A 13 35.82 -52.60 -4.83
CA ARG A 13 35.62 -52.58 -6.29
C ARG A 13 34.20 -52.48 -6.89
N GLY A 14 34.01 -51.42 -7.68
CA GLY A 14 33.10 -51.36 -8.82
C GLY A 14 33.45 -50.19 -9.73
N LEU A 15 34.43 -50.37 -10.61
CA LEU A 15 34.73 -49.46 -11.72
C LEU A 15 33.61 -49.51 -12.76
N ALA A 16 33.16 -48.35 -13.24
CA ALA A 16 32.83 -48.17 -14.66
C ALA A 16 33.04 -46.69 -15.04
N VAL A 17 34.24 -46.45 -15.56
CA VAL A 17 34.64 -45.27 -16.34
C VAL A 17 34.14 -45.51 -17.77
N THR A 18 33.38 -44.59 -18.38
CA THR A 18 33.50 -44.33 -19.83
C THR A 18 33.01 -42.92 -20.20
N LEU A 19 34.01 -42.05 -20.43
CA LEU A 19 34.16 -41.02 -21.48
C LEU A 19 32.90 -40.51 -22.22
N LEU A 20 32.57 -39.21 -22.14
CA LEU A 20 33.13 -38.07 -22.91
C LEU A 20 32.73 -38.05 -24.39
N THR A 21 31.91 -37.07 -24.79
CA THR A 21 32.11 -36.38 -26.07
C THR A 21 31.57 -34.95 -25.99
N ILE A 22 32.50 -34.00 -26.13
CA ILE A 22 32.30 -32.56 -26.29
C ILE A 22 31.91 -32.30 -27.75
N LEU A 23 30.89 -31.46 -27.99
CA LEU A 23 30.79 -30.71 -29.23
C LEU A 23 30.46 -29.24 -28.92
N VAL A 24 31.49 -28.41 -29.04
CA VAL A 24 31.41 -26.94 -29.10
C VAL A 24 31.29 -26.57 -30.56
N LEU A 25 30.24 -25.82 -30.94
CA LEU A 25 30.32 -24.88 -32.06
C LEU A 25 29.38 -23.69 -31.83
N ALA A 26 29.99 -22.51 -31.86
CA ALA A 26 29.40 -21.20 -31.68
C ALA A 26 28.68 -20.70 -32.95
N THR A 27 27.71 -19.79 -32.81
CA THR A 27 27.79 -18.37 -33.26
C THR A 27 26.40 -17.70 -33.34
N VAL A 28 26.43 -16.36 -33.24
CA VAL A 28 25.36 -15.38 -33.51
C VAL A 28 24.30 -15.27 -32.39
N GLY A 29 24.14 -14.18 -31.65
CA GLY A 29 24.32 -12.77 -31.99
C GLY A 29 22.96 -12.08 -31.99
N CYS A 30 22.37 -11.85 -30.81
CA CYS A 30 21.35 -10.83 -30.60
C CYS A 30 21.56 -10.22 -29.20
N SER A 31 22.29 -9.11 -29.19
CA SER A 31 22.31 -8.15 -28.09
C SER A 31 20.87 -7.68 -27.85
N GLN A 32 20.22 -8.18 -26.80
CA GLN A 32 19.05 -7.49 -26.28
C GLN A 32 19.56 -6.33 -25.44
N ALA A 33 19.44 -5.11 -25.98
CA ALA A 33 19.62 -3.89 -25.23
C ALA A 33 18.75 -3.97 -23.95
N PRO A 34 19.23 -3.50 -22.79
CA PRO A 34 18.34 -3.30 -21.66
C PRO A 34 17.28 -2.29 -22.11
N THR A 35 16.06 -2.79 -22.35
CA THR A 35 14.88 -1.96 -22.47
C THR A 35 14.82 -1.15 -21.19
N ALA A 36 14.94 0.17 -21.32
CA ALA A 36 14.78 1.09 -20.21
C ALA A 36 13.49 0.70 -19.47
N THR A 37 13.66 0.31 -18.20
CA THR A 37 12.55 0.21 -17.27
C THR A 37 11.78 1.52 -17.35
N PRO A 38 10.48 1.51 -17.69
CA PRO A 38 9.70 2.72 -17.57
C PRO A 38 9.73 3.12 -16.10
N THR A 39 10.37 4.23 -15.79
CA THR A 39 10.16 4.94 -14.53
C THR A 39 8.65 5.08 -14.38
N PRO A 40 8.01 4.56 -13.31
CA PRO A 40 6.59 4.78 -13.10
C PRO A 40 6.39 6.26 -12.76
N THR A 41 6.25 7.07 -13.79
CA THR A 41 5.78 8.44 -13.70
C THR A 41 4.28 8.36 -13.43
N GLY A 42 3.90 8.44 -12.16
CA GLY A 42 2.50 8.58 -11.77
C GLY A 42 1.99 7.51 -10.83
N ILE A 43 2.43 7.59 -9.56
CA ILE A 43 1.63 7.07 -8.44
C ILE A 43 0.56 8.11 -8.08
N THR A 44 -0.17 8.64 -9.07
CA THR A 44 -1.35 9.47 -8.85
C THR A 44 -2.55 8.56 -8.64
N GLY A 45 -2.51 7.77 -7.56
CA GLY A 45 -3.64 6.95 -7.13
C GLY A 45 -4.54 7.78 -6.25
N SER A 46 -5.52 8.48 -6.83
CA SER A 46 -6.68 8.91 -6.05
C SER A 46 -7.36 7.66 -5.52
N LEU A 47 -7.51 7.57 -4.19
CA LEU A 47 -8.39 6.56 -3.59
C LEU A 47 -9.79 6.75 -4.18
N PRO A 48 -10.47 5.71 -4.70
CA PRO A 48 -11.87 5.83 -5.03
C PRO A 48 -12.67 6.11 -3.73
N PRO A 49 -13.71 6.96 -3.79
CA PRO A 49 -14.49 7.30 -2.61
C PRO A 49 -15.18 6.05 -2.05
N PRO A 50 -15.35 5.92 -0.71
CA PRO A 50 -16.20 4.89 -0.15
C PRO A 50 -17.63 5.08 -0.69
N ALA A 51 -18.21 4.01 -1.26
CA ALA A 51 -19.54 4.05 -1.85
C ALA A 51 -20.59 4.35 -0.78
N THR A 52 -21.05 5.60 -0.73
CA THR A 52 -22.26 5.96 0.01
C THR A 52 -23.46 5.47 -0.80
N GLY A 53 -24.00 4.31 -0.41
CA GLY A 53 -25.26 3.82 -0.95
C GLY A 53 -26.39 4.80 -0.64
N THR A 54 -27.00 5.40 -1.66
CA THR A 54 -28.31 6.06 -1.56
C THR A 54 -29.03 5.97 -2.90
N SER A 55 -30.21 5.35 -2.87
CA SER A 55 -31.09 5.10 -4.02
C SER A 55 -31.58 6.40 -4.67
N ALA A 56 -31.59 6.44 -6.00
CA ALA A 56 -32.07 7.57 -6.79
C ALA A 56 -33.61 7.56 -6.93
N PRO A 57 -34.30 8.69 -6.72
CA PRO A 57 -35.59 8.96 -7.34
C PRO A 57 -35.39 9.86 -8.57
N SER A 58 -35.98 9.44 -9.68
CA SER A 58 -36.11 10.19 -10.93
C SER A 58 -37.13 11.33 -10.77
N PRO A 59 -36.91 12.53 -11.35
CA PRO A 59 -38.01 13.45 -11.60
C PRO A 59 -38.25 13.76 -13.09
N SER A 60 -39.55 13.80 -13.43
CA SER A 60 -40.16 14.25 -14.68
C SER A 60 -40.15 15.81 -14.77
N PRO A 61 -40.30 16.45 -15.95
CA PRO A 61 -40.03 17.89 -16.11
C PRO A 61 -41.25 18.84 -16.06
N SER A 62 -40.96 20.09 -15.64
CA SER A 62 -41.60 21.40 -15.96
C SER A 62 -42.92 21.83 -15.27
N PRO A 63 -43.30 23.15 -15.21
CA PRO A 63 -42.57 24.41 -15.54
C PRO A 63 -42.79 25.64 -14.59
N SER A 64 -42.00 26.70 -14.84
CA SER A 64 -42.26 28.17 -14.76
C SER A 64 -42.74 28.89 -13.48
N GLY A 65 -42.00 29.95 -13.11
CA GLY A 65 -42.57 31.21 -12.63
C GLY A 65 -41.83 31.90 -11.46
N GLY A 66 -41.43 33.16 -11.64
CA GLY A 66 -41.26 34.12 -10.53
C GLY A 66 -39.86 34.74 -10.34
N SER A 67 -39.77 36.05 -10.57
CA SER A 67 -38.65 36.95 -10.26
C SER A 67 -38.81 37.56 -8.83
N PRO A 68 -37.97 38.51 -8.33
CA PRO A 68 -36.72 38.30 -7.62
C PRO A 68 -36.72 38.85 -6.16
N GLY A 69 -35.84 38.36 -5.29
CA GLY A 69 -35.58 38.96 -3.97
C GLY A 69 -34.44 38.28 -3.20
N PRO A 70 -33.59 39.02 -2.46
CA PRO A 70 -32.27 38.55 -2.03
C PRO A 70 -32.40 37.68 -0.78
N SER A 71 -31.81 36.49 -0.83
CA SER A 71 -31.53 35.73 0.38
C SER A 71 -30.11 35.22 0.26
N ALA A 72 -29.19 35.85 0.99
CA ALA A 72 -27.90 35.26 1.30
C ALA A 72 -28.21 33.95 2.02
N SER A 73 -28.23 32.87 1.25
CA SER A 73 -28.30 31.52 1.81
C SER A 73 -27.13 31.39 2.77
N PRO A 74 -27.31 30.84 3.99
CA PRO A 74 -26.17 30.49 4.81
C PRO A 74 -25.26 29.64 3.93
N ALA A 75 -24.01 30.07 3.77
CA ALA A 75 -23.01 29.35 3.03
C ALA A 75 -23.08 27.90 3.50
N SER A 76 -23.47 27.00 2.58
CA SER A 76 -23.58 25.58 2.89
C SER A 76 -22.29 25.19 3.57
N THR A 77 -22.39 24.81 4.85
CA THR A 77 -21.28 24.27 5.60
C THR A 77 -21.02 22.89 5.02
N GLY A 78 -20.38 22.87 3.85
CA GLY A 78 -19.90 21.65 3.24
C GLY A 78 -18.95 20.95 4.21
N PRO A 79 -18.75 19.63 4.07
CA PRO A 79 -17.80 18.92 4.90
C PRO A 79 -16.47 19.68 4.89
N SER A 80 -15.97 20.02 6.09
CA SER A 80 -14.67 20.67 6.25
C SER A 80 -13.63 19.83 5.52
N ALA A 81 -12.81 20.48 4.70
CA ALA A 81 -11.75 19.83 3.94
C ALA A 81 -10.81 19.05 4.86
N ILE A 82 -10.28 17.93 4.36
CA ILE A 82 -9.29 17.14 5.09
C ILE A 82 -8.02 17.99 5.21
N ARG A 83 -7.46 18.08 6.42
CA ARG A 83 -6.21 18.82 6.65
C ARG A 83 -5.00 17.90 6.46
N ILE A 84 -4.01 18.36 5.70
CA ILE A 84 -2.69 17.74 5.68
C ILE A 84 -1.99 18.07 7.01
N ASP A 85 -1.55 17.06 7.75
CA ASP A 85 -0.92 17.23 9.07
C ASP A 85 0.38 16.41 9.19
N PRO A 86 1.55 17.04 8.95
CA PRO A 86 2.85 16.38 9.03
C PRO A 86 3.18 15.80 10.40
N SER A 87 2.51 16.25 11.48
CA SER A 87 2.75 15.69 12.82
C SER A 87 2.36 14.21 12.92
N LEU A 88 1.48 13.73 12.03
CA LEU A 88 1.10 12.31 11.94
C LEU A 88 2.26 11.41 11.49
N LEU A 89 3.35 11.95 10.93
CA LEU A 89 4.56 11.17 10.63
C LEU A 89 5.20 10.57 11.89
N ALA A 90 4.97 11.15 13.07
CA ALA A 90 5.48 10.62 14.33
C ALA A 90 4.96 9.21 14.66
N ILE A 91 3.86 8.78 14.04
CA ILE A 91 3.27 7.43 14.17
C ILE A 91 4.06 6.40 13.38
N LEU A 92 4.75 6.82 12.31
CA LEU A 92 5.53 5.94 11.47
C LEU A 92 6.93 5.68 12.08
N PRO A 93 7.56 4.54 11.77
CA PRO A 93 8.99 4.40 12.01
C PRO A 93 9.76 5.43 11.16
N THR A 94 10.89 5.89 11.69
CA THR A 94 11.75 6.86 10.99
C THR A 94 12.42 6.29 9.74
N ALA A 95 12.60 4.96 9.68
CA ALA A 95 13.21 4.27 8.56
C ALA A 95 12.74 2.81 8.46
N VAL A 96 12.81 2.25 7.26
CA VAL A 96 12.61 0.82 6.95
C VAL A 96 13.71 0.33 6.02
N GLY A 97 14.30 -0.82 6.30
CA GLY A 97 15.40 -1.37 5.51
C GLY A 97 16.60 -0.42 5.33
N GLY A 98 16.80 0.52 6.27
CA GLY A 98 17.81 1.58 6.18
C GLY A 98 17.41 2.80 5.35
N ALA A 99 16.26 2.79 4.67
CA ALA A 99 15.70 3.92 3.96
C ALA A 99 14.82 4.76 4.89
N THR A 100 15.07 6.08 4.96
CA THR A 100 14.26 7.02 5.74
C THR A 100 12.85 7.12 5.14
N LEU A 101 11.82 7.09 6.00
CA LEU A 101 10.48 7.49 5.58
C LEU A 101 10.39 9.01 5.57
N ILE A 102 10.08 9.57 4.42
CA ILE A 102 10.00 11.01 4.18
C ILE A 102 8.58 11.33 3.72
N GLU A 103 8.04 12.47 4.13
CA GLU A 103 6.74 12.96 3.66
C GLU A 103 6.64 12.96 2.11
N SER A 104 5.47 12.64 1.58
CA SER A 104 5.21 12.55 0.13
C SER A 104 4.02 13.43 -0.29
N PRO A 105 4.15 14.78 -0.19
CA PRO A 105 3.05 15.71 -0.38
C PRO A 105 2.38 15.62 -1.76
N GLU A 106 3.10 15.15 -2.78
CA GLU A 106 2.59 14.92 -4.13
C GLU A 106 1.44 13.89 -4.19
N THR A 107 1.32 13.02 -3.18
CA THR A 107 0.26 11.99 -3.13
C THR A 107 -0.98 12.41 -2.32
N GLU A 108 -0.92 13.57 -1.65
CA GLU A 108 -1.91 14.00 -0.67
C GLU A 108 -3.04 14.81 -1.30
N GLY A 109 -2.71 15.67 -2.26
CA GLY A 109 -3.63 16.65 -2.86
C GLY A 109 -4.97 16.07 -3.32
N PRO A 110 -4.98 14.98 -4.11
CA PRO A 110 -6.24 14.38 -4.56
C PRO A 110 -7.09 13.84 -3.41
N SER A 111 -6.47 13.20 -2.42
CA SER A 111 -7.17 12.66 -1.24
C SER A 111 -7.72 13.79 -0.35
N ALA A 112 -6.95 14.86 -0.17
CA ALA A 112 -7.35 16.01 0.64
C ALA A 112 -8.54 16.78 0.03
N ALA A 113 -8.67 16.74 -1.31
CA ALA A 113 -9.77 17.36 -2.04
C ALA A 113 -11.04 16.48 -2.14
N ASP A 114 -10.98 15.22 -1.72
CA ASP A 114 -12.11 14.29 -1.82
C ASP A 114 -13.19 14.63 -0.77
N ARG A 115 -14.33 15.12 -1.25
CA ARG A 115 -15.47 15.48 -0.39
C ARG A 115 -16.14 14.27 0.28
N ALA A 116 -16.11 13.10 -0.35
CA ALA A 116 -16.67 11.89 0.24
C ALA A 116 -15.79 11.43 1.42
N LEU A 117 -14.46 11.46 1.25
CA LEU A 117 -13.54 11.18 2.35
C LEU A 117 -13.64 12.23 3.47
N ALA A 118 -13.83 13.50 3.13
CA ALA A 118 -13.95 14.59 4.09
C ALA A 118 -15.13 14.46 5.06
N VAL A 119 -16.10 13.57 4.80
CA VAL A 119 -17.17 13.25 5.76
C VAL A 119 -16.60 12.49 6.97
N SER A 120 -15.59 11.65 6.77
CA SER A 120 -15.09 10.70 7.79
C SER A 120 -13.65 10.99 8.24
N VAL A 121 -12.85 11.64 7.40
CA VAL A 121 -11.43 11.94 7.65
C VAL A 121 -11.28 13.39 8.10
N ASP A 122 -10.52 13.62 9.17
CA ASP A 122 -10.16 14.95 9.67
C ASP A 122 -8.78 15.38 9.12
N ARG A 123 -7.79 14.49 9.26
CA ARG A 123 -6.41 14.76 8.87
C ARG A 123 -5.77 13.60 8.13
N LEU A 124 -4.79 13.89 7.29
CA LEU A 124 -3.95 12.87 6.68
C LEU A 124 -2.51 13.35 6.51
N VAL A 125 -1.60 12.39 6.37
CA VAL A 125 -0.26 12.60 5.80
C VAL A 125 0.16 11.33 5.07
N THR A 126 1.07 11.48 4.14
CA THR A 126 1.70 10.37 3.43
C THR A 126 3.21 10.38 3.56
N ALA A 127 3.82 9.21 3.52
CA ALA A 127 5.27 9.06 3.58
C ALA A 127 5.76 7.97 2.64
N PHE A 128 6.90 8.20 2.01
CA PHE A 128 7.54 7.28 1.08
C PHE A 128 8.94 6.88 1.57
N ALA A 129 9.29 5.64 1.32
CA ALA A 129 10.65 5.14 1.42
C ALA A 129 10.92 4.16 0.27
N SER A 130 12.13 4.20 -0.28
CA SER A 130 12.60 3.23 -1.27
C SER A 130 14.03 2.80 -0.99
N SER A 131 14.37 1.59 -1.42
CA SER A 131 15.77 1.17 -1.49
C SER A 131 16.54 2.02 -2.50
N PRO A 132 17.89 2.10 -2.38
CA PRO A 132 18.71 2.87 -3.32
C PRO A 132 18.60 2.42 -4.78
N ASP A 133 18.30 1.14 -5.01
CA ASP A 133 18.10 0.54 -6.33
C ASP A 133 16.64 0.59 -6.81
N GLY A 134 15.72 1.13 -6.01
CA GLY A 134 14.29 1.21 -6.30
C GLY A 134 13.54 -0.13 -6.34
N SER A 135 14.20 -1.24 -5.99
CA SER A 135 13.61 -2.58 -6.01
C SER A 135 12.60 -2.81 -4.89
N ASP A 136 12.72 -2.04 -3.81
CA ASP A 136 11.81 -2.06 -2.67
C ASP A 136 11.25 -0.66 -2.43
N PHE A 137 9.96 -0.57 -2.17
CA PHE A 137 9.35 0.67 -1.69
C PHE A 137 8.21 0.43 -0.71
N ALA A 138 7.90 1.47 0.07
CA ALA A 138 6.65 1.60 0.80
C ALA A 138 6.14 3.04 0.68
N LEU A 139 4.86 3.19 0.36
CA LEU A 139 4.11 4.43 0.45
C LEU A 139 3.05 4.23 1.53
N ALA A 140 3.15 4.99 2.61
CA ALA A 140 2.27 4.90 3.77
C ALA A 140 1.33 6.10 3.81
N TRP A 141 0.06 5.86 4.12
CA TRP A 141 -0.95 6.84 4.44
C TRP A 141 -1.30 6.71 5.91
N VAL A 142 -1.22 7.80 6.66
CA VAL A 142 -1.71 7.88 8.03
C VAL A 142 -2.91 8.81 8.05
N VAL A 143 -4.04 8.28 8.49
CA VAL A 143 -5.34 8.92 8.34
C VAL A 143 -6.00 9.03 9.70
N ALA A 144 -6.21 10.26 10.15
CA ALA A 144 -6.95 10.55 11.36
C ALA A 144 -8.44 10.68 11.06
N LEU A 145 -9.24 9.83 11.69
CA LEU A 145 -10.68 9.84 11.52
C LEU A 145 -11.34 10.86 12.45
N LYS A 146 -12.47 11.42 12.00
CA LYS A 146 -13.37 12.19 12.86
C LYS A 146 -13.93 11.28 13.95
N THR A 147 -14.23 11.88 15.10
CA THR A 147 -14.86 11.17 16.22
C THR A 147 -16.16 10.51 15.77
N GLY A 148 -16.31 9.21 16.03
CA GLY A 148 -17.49 8.44 15.66
C GLY A 148 -17.58 8.01 14.19
N ALA A 149 -16.59 8.35 13.35
CA ALA A 149 -16.58 7.95 11.95
C ALA A 149 -16.21 6.47 11.73
N PHE A 150 -15.44 5.89 12.66
CA PHE A 150 -15.02 4.49 12.55
C PHE A 150 -16.19 3.53 12.77
N SER A 151 -16.28 2.53 11.89
CA SER A 151 -17.06 1.31 12.07
C SER A 151 -16.37 0.18 11.29
N ASP A 152 -16.65 -1.08 11.63
CA ASP A 152 -16.08 -2.22 10.88
C ASP A 152 -16.46 -2.18 9.39
N ARG A 153 -17.68 -1.73 9.09
CA ARG A 153 -18.13 -1.53 7.71
C ARG A 153 -17.33 -0.44 7.00
N PHE A 154 -17.20 0.73 7.63
CA PHE A 154 -16.37 1.82 7.08
C PHE A 154 -14.94 1.35 6.84
N TYR A 155 -14.37 0.59 7.78
CA TYR A 155 -13.01 0.09 7.65
C TYR A 155 -12.88 -0.95 6.54
N ALA A 156 -13.84 -1.86 6.40
CA ALA A 156 -13.87 -2.81 5.27
C ALA A 156 -13.94 -2.07 3.93
N ASP A 157 -14.84 -1.09 3.80
CA ASP A 157 -15.02 -0.27 2.60
C ASP A 157 -13.74 0.53 2.29
N TRP A 158 -13.11 1.14 3.30
CA TRP A 158 -11.83 1.86 3.19
C TRP A 158 -10.73 0.97 2.60
N ARG A 159 -10.59 -0.26 3.12
CA ARG A 159 -9.56 -1.19 2.63
C ARG A 159 -9.82 -1.61 1.20
N GLU A 160 -11.08 -1.88 0.86
CA GLU A 160 -11.45 -2.28 -0.48
C GLU A 160 -11.13 -1.17 -1.49
N THR A 161 -11.55 0.07 -1.21
CA THR A 161 -11.26 1.20 -2.11
C THR A 161 -9.76 1.46 -2.22
N PHE A 162 -9.02 1.39 -1.11
CA PHE A 162 -7.58 1.50 -1.14
C PHE A 162 -6.91 0.40 -1.97
N ASN A 163 -7.34 -0.85 -1.81
CA ASN A 163 -6.82 -1.98 -2.59
C ASN A 163 -7.07 -1.80 -4.08
N GLN A 164 -8.28 -1.40 -4.46
CA GLN A 164 -8.61 -1.14 -5.86
C GLN A 164 -7.74 -0.02 -6.42
N GLY A 165 -7.56 1.08 -5.68
CA GLY A 165 -6.70 2.20 -6.07
C GLY A 165 -5.24 1.77 -6.24
N ALA A 166 -4.65 1.16 -5.21
CA ALA A 166 -3.25 0.72 -5.20
C ALA A 166 -2.95 -0.37 -6.24
N CYS A 167 -3.86 -1.32 -6.43
CA CYS A 167 -3.68 -2.42 -7.36
C CYS A 167 -4.05 -2.08 -8.82
N SER A 168 -4.70 -0.94 -9.09
CA SER A 168 -5.16 -0.57 -10.44
C SER A 168 -4.03 -0.64 -11.48
N GLN A 169 -2.84 -0.14 -11.13
CA GLN A 169 -1.65 -0.18 -11.99
C GLN A 169 -0.84 -1.47 -11.87
N ALA A 170 -1.17 -2.33 -10.92
CA ALA A 170 -0.53 -3.61 -10.67
C ALA A 170 -1.40 -4.80 -11.11
N GLY A 171 -2.26 -4.61 -12.12
CA GLY A 171 -3.08 -5.67 -12.70
C GLY A 171 -4.29 -6.09 -11.86
N GLY A 172 -4.71 -5.25 -10.91
CA GLY A 172 -5.90 -5.48 -10.08
C GLY A 172 -5.64 -6.32 -8.83
N VAL A 173 -6.65 -6.37 -7.97
CA VAL A 173 -6.65 -7.14 -6.72
C VAL A 173 -6.80 -8.63 -7.04
N THR A 174 -5.92 -9.47 -6.49
CA THR A 174 -5.93 -10.93 -6.70
C THR A 174 -6.27 -11.71 -5.45
N GLY A 175 -6.23 -11.08 -4.27
CA GLY A 175 -6.67 -11.70 -3.03
C GLY A 175 -6.39 -10.86 -1.81
N SER A 176 -6.78 -11.41 -0.66
CA SER A 176 -6.57 -10.79 0.65
C SER A 176 -6.11 -11.84 1.67
N ALA A 177 -5.55 -11.37 2.76
CA ALA A 177 -5.23 -12.17 3.95
C ALA A 177 -5.31 -11.29 5.20
N GLU A 178 -5.33 -11.95 6.34
CA GLU A 178 -5.19 -11.31 7.65
C GLU A 178 -3.97 -11.88 8.35
N SER A 179 -3.31 -11.03 9.13
CA SER A 179 -2.15 -11.41 9.93
C SER A 179 -2.07 -10.54 11.18
N THR A 180 -1.13 -10.89 12.07
CA THR A 180 -0.74 -10.05 13.19
C THR A 180 0.70 -9.60 12.99
N ILE A 181 0.94 -8.29 12.92
CA ILE A 181 2.29 -7.71 12.69
C ILE A 181 2.56 -6.66 13.75
N GLY A 182 3.55 -6.88 14.62
CA GLY A 182 3.82 -5.98 15.75
C GLY A 182 2.67 -5.95 16.78
N GLY A 183 1.99 -7.08 16.98
CA GLY A 183 0.94 -7.25 17.99
C GLY A 183 -0.44 -6.68 17.63
N ARG A 184 -0.62 -6.18 16.41
CA ARG A 184 -1.90 -5.63 15.91
C ARG A 184 -2.43 -6.45 14.74
N ALA A 185 -3.75 -6.52 14.62
CA ALA A 185 -4.41 -7.12 13.46
C ALA A 185 -4.13 -6.27 12.22
N VAL A 186 -3.77 -6.94 11.13
CA VAL A 186 -3.42 -6.32 9.85
C VAL A 186 -4.11 -7.05 8.72
N PHE A 187 -4.77 -6.30 7.87
CA PHE A 187 -5.37 -6.81 6.65
C PHE A 187 -4.42 -6.54 5.49
N ILE A 188 -4.19 -7.56 4.69
CA ILE A 188 -3.19 -7.55 3.62
C ILE A 188 -3.89 -7.80 2.30
N GLY A 189 -3.88 -6.83 1.39
CA GLY A 189 -4.30 -7.04 0.00
C GLY A 189 -3.13 -7.48 -0.88
N ARG A 190 -3.44 -8.24 -1.91
CA ARG A 190 -2.48 -8.70 -2.92
C ARG A 190 -2.90 -8.22 -4.29
N CYS A 191 -1.96 -7.65 -5.03
CA CYS A 191 -2.15 -7.28 -6.43
C CYS A 191 -1.46 -8.29 -7.36
N ALA A 192 -1.90 -8.40 -8.61
CA ALA A 192 -1.31 -9.32 -9.59
C ALA A 192 0.19 -9.06 -9.84
N GLY A 193 0.59 -7.78 -9.86
CA GLY A 193 1.96 -7.32 -10.05
C GLY A 193 2.87 -7.46 -8.82
N GLY A 194 2.45 -8.21 -7.80
CA GLY A 194 3.25 -8.47 -6.59
C GLY A 194 3.25 -7.34 -5.56
N LEU A 195 2.52 -6.23 -5.81
CA LEU A 195 2.28 -5.19 -4.82
C LEU A 195 1.40 -5.74 -3.70
N LEU A 196 1.76 -5.41 -2.47
CA LEU A 196 1.01 -5.73 -1.27
C LEU A 196 0.49 -4.44 -0.64
N THR A 197 -0.77 -4.47 -0.20
CA THR A 197 -1.33 -3.42 0.64
C THR A 197 -1.45 -3.91 2.07
N TYR A 198 -1.28 -3.02 3.04
CA TYR A 198 -1.40 -3.33 4.47
C TYR A 198 -2.33 -2.32 5.10
N HIS A 199 -3.19 -2.77 6.01
CA HIS A 199 -4.09 -1.89 6.73
C HIS A 199 -4.11 -2.25 8.21
N ALA A 200 -3.86 -1.27 9.06
CA ALA A 200 -4.00 -1.36 10.50
C ALA A 200 -4.86 -0.22 11.02
N TYR A 201 -5.80 -0.53 11.91
CA TYR A 201 -6.53 0.47 12.69
C TYR A 201 -5.89 0.59 14.08
N LEU A 202 -5.65 1.82 14.51
CA LEU A 202 -5.08 2.16 15.81
C LEU A 202 -6.19 2.78 16.68
N PRO A 203 -6.89 1.99 17.51
CA PRO A 203 -8.09 2.44 18.20
C PRO A 203 -7.83 3.56 19.21
N GLY A 204 -6.68 3.53 19.92
CA GLY A 204 -6.33 4.53 20.94
C GLY A 204 -6.24 5.95 20.41
N ALA A 205 -5.86 6.11 19.13
CA ALA A 205 -5.72 7.41 18.48
C ALA A 205 -6.76 7.66 17.38
N ASN A 206 -7.63 6.67 17.10
CA ASN A 206 -8.61 6.68 16.01
C ASN A 206 -7.97 6.92 14.63
N PHE A 207 -6.86 6.24 14.36
CA PHE A 207 -6.10 6.36 13.11
C PHE A 207 -6.18 5.10 12.27
N ILE A 208 -6.23 5.24 10.95
CA ILE A 208 -5.97 4.16 10.01
C ILE A 208 -4.59 4.39 9.38
N VAL A 209 -3.76 3.36 9.39
CA VAL A 209 -2.53 3.32 8.61
C VAL A 209 -2.72 2.34 7.46
N SER A 210 -2.58 2.83 6.23
CA SER A 210 -2.61 2.00 5.02
C SER A 210 -1.30 2.14 4.26
N VAL A 211 -0.73 1.04 3.79
CA VAL A 211 0.59 1.05 3.13
C VAL A 211 0.51 0.28 1.83
N SER A 212 1.02 0.85 0.74
CA SER A 212 1.31 0.14 -0.51
C SER A 212 2.79 -0.16 -0.56
N SER A 213 3.18 -1.41 -0.79
CA SER A 213 4.59 -1.80 -0.79
C SER A 213 4.87 -2.89 -1.81
N LEU A 214 6.06 -2.82 -2.41
CA LEU A 214 6.59 -3.80 -3.35
C LEU A 214 8.04 -4.12 -2.97
N GLY A 215 8.48 -5.32 -3.31
CA GLY A 215 9.87 -5.73 -3.20
C GLY A 215 10.14 -6.80 -2.12
N PRO A 216 11.24 -7.56 -2.28
CA PRO A 216 11.58 -8.70 -1.42
C PRO A 216 11.94 -8.34 0.03
N LYS A 217 12.35 -7.10 0.31
CA LYS A 217 12.67 -6.65 1.68
C LYS A 217 11.41 -6.32 2.50
N ARG A 218 10.22 -6.36 1.89
CA ARG A 218 8.92 -6.22 2.55
C ARG A 218 8.84 -4.96 3.43
N PHE A 219 9.11 -3.80 2.83
CA PHE A 219 9.09 -2.53 3.57
C PHE A 219 7.74 -2.26 4.23
N GLY A 220 6.62 -2.67 3.63
CA GLY A 220 5.29 -2.57 4.23
C GLY A 220 5.17 -3.26 5.60
N ASP A 221 5.69 -4.49 5.75
CA ASP A 221 5.72 -5.18 7.05
C ASP A 221 6.51 -4.39 8.08
N GLN A 222 7.66 -3.85 7.67
CA GLN A 222 8.52 -3.08 8.57
C GLN A 222 7.85 -1.77 8.99
N VAL A 223 7.13 -1.10 8.09
CA VAL A 223 6.32 0.09 8.42
C VAL A 223 5.30 -0.29 9.48
N ILE A 224 4.49 -1.32 9.22
CA ILE A 224 3.44 -1.72 10.16
C ILE A 224 4.05 -2.17 11.49
N GLN A 225 5.06 -3.04 11.48
CA GLN A 225 5.74 -3.51 12.69
C GLN A 225 6.28 -2.34 13.54
N GLY A 226 6.84 -1.32 12.89
CA GLY A 226 7.46 -0.17 13.53
C GLY A 226 6.53 0.98 13.94
N LEU A 227 5.21 0.85 13.77
CA LEU A 227 4.25 1.90 14.17
C LEU A 227 4.35 2.23 15.67
N ARG A 228 4.27 3.53 15.97
CA ARG A 228 4.46 4.14 17.29
C ARG A 228 3.14 4.72 17.82
N GLY A 229 3.07 4.96 19.13
CA GLY A 229 1.98 5.73 19.75
C GLY A 229 0.67 4.95 19.94
N THR A 230 0.76 3.75 20.53
CA THR A 230 -0.40 2.97 21.00
C THR A 230 -0.91 3.46 22.34
#